data_AF-W1YPS7-F1
#
_entry.id   AF-W1YPS7-F1
#
_cell.length_a   1.000
_cell.length_b   1.000
_cell.length_c   1.000
_cell.angle_alpha   90.00
_cell.angle_beta   90.00
_cell.angle_gamma   90.00
#
_symmetry.space_group_name_H-M   'P 1'
#
loop_
_entity.id
_entity.type
_entity.pdbx_description
1 polymer ?
#
loop_
_entity_poly.entity_id
_entity_poly.type
_entity_poly.pdbx_seq_one_letter_code
_entity_poly.pdbx_strand_id
1 'polypeptide(L)' 'MKRAAYSVETKYKAVEMKAAGFSTKEIMKELNIRNRTQVKTWW' A
#
# COMPACT_ATOMS: atom_id res chain seq x y z
N MET A 1 -18.19 -4.18 8.94
CA MET A 1 -17.00 -3.35 8.64
C MET A 1 -16.90 -3.17 7.13
N LYS A 2 -16.99 -1.94 6.59
CA LYS A 2 -16.90 -1.71 5.14
C LYS A 2 -15.47 -2.03 4.66
N ARG A 3 -15.33 -2.88 3.64
CA ARG A 3 -14.03 -3.15 3.00
C ARG A 3 -13.63 -1.91 2.21
N ALA A 4 -12.48 -1.32 2.53
CA ALA A 4 -11.89 -0.27 1.71
C ALA A 4 -11.34 -0.91 0.43
N ALA A 5 -11.99 -0.64 -0.69
CA ALA A 5 -11.43 -0.94 -2.00
C ALA A 5 -10.41 0.16 -2.32
N TYR A 6 -9.15 -0.24 -2.52
CA TYR A 6 -8.11 0.67 -2.99
C TYR A 6 -8.11 0.68 -4.52
N SER A 7 -7.94 1.86 -5.11
CA SER A 7 -7.85 1.99 -6.56
C SER A 7 -6.63 1.27 -7.09
N VAL A 8 -6.65 0.93 -8.38
CA VAL A 8 -5.51 0.29 -9.06
C VAL A 8 -4.26 1.18 -8.98
N GLU A 9 -4.43 2.50 -9.09
CA GLU A 9 -3.37 3.50 -8.92
C GLU A 9 -2.68 3.41 -7.55
N THR A 10 -3.45 3.28 -6.46
CA THR A 10 -2.86 3.12 -5.12
C THR A 10 -2.04 1.83 -5.01
N LYS A 11 -2.46 0.75 -5.68
CA LYS A 11 -1.71 -0.51 -5.67
C LYS A 11 -0.39 -0.36 -6.42
N TYR A 12 -0.40 0.25 -7.61
CA TYR A 12 0.83 0.49 -8.36
C TYR A 12 1.80 1.37 -7.59
N LYS A 13 1.31 2.47 -6.99
CA LYS A 13 2.15 3.35 -6.17
C LYS A 13 2.75 2.64 -4.95
N ALA A 14 2.01 1.72 -4.33
CA ALA A 14 2.54 0.90 -3.24
C ALA A 14 3.69 -0.01 -3.70
N VAL A 15 3.59 -0.57 -4.90
CA VAL A 15 4.65 -1.39 -5.52
C VAL A 15 5.87 -0.53 -5.89
N GLU A 16 5.68 0.62 -6.51
CA GLU A 16 6.77 1.55 -6.86
C GLU A 16 7.54 2.01 -5.62
N MET A 17 6.83 2.42 -4.56
CA MET A 17 7.47 2.79 -3.30
C MET A 17 8.22 1.60 -2.67
N LYS A 18 7.68 0.39 -2.78
CA LYS A 18 8.36 -0.79 -2.25
C LYS A 18 9.63 -1.14 -3.05
N ALA A 19 9.60 -0.99 -4.37
CA ALA A 19 10.77 -1.13 -5.24
C ALA A 19 11.83 -0.06 -4.94
N ALA A 20 11.41 1.16 -4.61
CA ALA A 20 12.29 2.25 -4.19
C ALA A 20 12.87 2.09 -2.77
N GLY A 21 12.56 0.99 -2.06
CA GLY A 21 13.13 0.66 -0.76
C GLY A 21 12.37 1.22 0.44
N PHE A 22 11.20 1.84 0.24
CA PHE A 22 10.40 2.35 1.35
C PHE A 22 9.92 1.20 2.27
N SER A 23 9.86 1.51 3.57
CA SER A 23 9.30 0.59 4.55
C SER A 23 7.79 0.48 4.37
N THR A 24 7.23 -0.67 4.74
CA THR A 24 5.77 -0.87 4.69
C THR A 24 5.02 0.14 5.56
N LYS A 25 5.62 0.66 6.64
CA LYS A 25 5.02 1.70 7.48
C LYS A 25 4.89 3.03 6.76
N GLU A 26 5.93 3.43 6.00
CA GLU A 26 5.91 4.68 5.22
C GLU A 26 4.88 4.60 4.11
N ILE A 27 4.84 3.48 3.38
CA ILE A 27 3.85 3.22 2.32
C ILE A 27 2.43 3.28 2.88
N MET A 28 2.21 2.68 4.06
CA MET A 28 0.90 2.72 4.71
C MET A 28 0.47 4.14 5.10
N LYS A 29 1.41 4.94 5.62
CA LYS A 29 1.14 6.32 6.02
C LYS A 29 0.83 7.18 4.79
N GLU A 30 1.65 7.06 3.75
CA GLU A 30 1.54 7.86 2.52
C GLU A 30 0.26 7.55 1.74
N LEU A 31 -0.07 6.28 1.60
CA LEU A 31 -1.22 5.82 0.81
C LEU A 31 -2.49 5.61 1.66
N ASN A 32 -2.44 6.02 2.93
CA ASN A 32 -3.52 5.83 3.91
C ASN A 32 -4.04 4.37 3.95
N ILE A 33 -3.12 3.41 3.87
CA ILE A 33 -3.43 1.98 3.92
C ILE A 33 -3.51 1.56 5.38
N ARG A 34 -4.68 1.05 5.76
CA ARG A 34 -4.93 0.65 7.16
C ARG A 34 -4.27 -0.67 7.53
N ASN A 35 -4.12 -1.58 6.57
CA ASN A 35 -3.62 -2.92 6.82
C ASN A 35 -2.28 -3.18 6.13
N ARG A 36 -1.24 -3.47 6.91
CA ARG A 36 0.09 -3.81 6.39
C ARG A 36 0.09 -5.01 5.43
N THR A 37 -0.86 -5.93 5.60
CA THR A 37 -0.95 -7.12 4.76
C THR A 37 -1.35 -6.76 3.33
N GLN A 38 -2.09 -5.67 3.11
CA GLN A 38 -2.42 -5.21 1.76
C GLN A 38 -1.17 -4.82 0.97
N VAL A 39 -0.25 -4.07 1.58
CA VAL A 39 1.03 -3.71 0.93
C VAL A 39 1.83 -4.96 0.59
N LYS A 40 1.82 -5.99 1.47
CA LYS A 40 2.48 -7.27 1.22
C LYS A 40 1.80 -8.15 0.17
N THR A 41 0.52 -7.91 -0.12
CA THR A 41 -0.23 -8.66 -1.14
C THR A 41 -0.06 -8.04 -2.53
N TRP A 42 0.24 -6.74 -2.61
CA TRP A 42 0.41 -6.04 -3.88
C TRP A 42 1.84 -6.05 -4.38
N TRP A 43 2.82 -6.08 -3.47
CA TRP A 43 4.20 -6.43 -3.77
C TRP A 43 4.33 -7.94 -4.00
#